data_AF-A0A182UCN6-F1
#
_entry.id   AF-A0A182UCN6-F1
#
_cell.length_a   1.000
_cell.length_b   1.000
_cell.length_c   1.000
_cell.angle_alpha   90.00
_cell.angle_beta   90.00
_cell.angle_gamma   90.00
#
_symmetry.space_group_name_H-M   'P 1'
#
loop_
_entity.id
_entity.type
_entity.pdbx_description
1 polymer ?
#
loop_
_entity_poly.entity_id
_entity_poly.type
_entity_poly.pdbx_seq_one_letter_code
_entity_poly.pdbx_strand_id
1 'polypeptide(L)'
;MEHNIRYAVWNKFHFLYQWASYSARQGQCTFNRDYAIANISEWSIMPKNEDALAFALWKVGPIPVSINAAPKSFQLYSNGIYDDEASCDNSKVNHAMLLLGYTKDYWILKNWWGSWGEDGYMRLARGKNLCGISNYAGYVTV
;
A
#
# COMPACT_ATOMS: atom_id res chain seq x y z
N MET A 1 6.68 4.11 -5.00
CA MET A 1 5.52 4.84 -4.45
C MET A 1 5.64 6.34 -4.73
N GLU A 2 6.64 7.03 -4.19
CA GLU A 2 6.78 8.49 -4.34
C GLU A 2 6.80 8.99 -5.78
N HIS A 3 7.49 8.31 -6.71
CA HIS A 3 7.51 8.72 -8.12
C HIS A 3 6.10 8.78 -8.74
N ASN A 4 5.21 7.86 -8.38
CA ASN A 4 3.84 7.82 -8.89
C ASN A 4 3.00 8.95 -8.26
N ILE A 5 3.20 9.24 -6.97
CA ILE A 5 2.54 10.38 -6.30
C ILE A 5 2.96 11.68 -6.96
N ARG A 6 4.27 11.89 -7.19
CA ARG A 6 4.80 13.08 -7.87
C ARG A 6 4.22 13.22 -9.28
N TYR A 7 4.20 12.14 -10.07
CA TYR A 7 3.60 12.16 -11.40
C TYR A 7 2.14 12.61 -11.37
N ALA A 8 1.37 12.07 -10.42
CA ALA A 8 -0.05 12.36 -10.28
C ALA A 8 -0.36 13.78 -9.79
N VAL A 9 0.49 14.35 -8.93
CA VAL A 9 0.39 15.77 -8.55
C VAL A 9 0.56 16.67 -9.77
N TRP A 10 1.47 16.33 -10.67
CA TRP A 10 1.72 17.13 -11.89
C TRP A 10 0.67 16.94 -12.98
N ASN A 11 0.18 15.71 -13.19
CA ASN A 11 -0.63 15.36 -14.36
C ASN A 11 -2.12 15.18 -14.05
N LYS A 12 -2.54 15.13 -12.77
CA LYS A 12 -3.87 14.67 -12.31
C LYS A 12 -4.12 13.19 -12.60
N PHE A 13 -5.08 12.58 -11.90
CA PHE A 13 -5.30 11.13 -11.92
C PHE A 13 -6.46 10.69 -12.82
N HIS A 14 -6.26 9.58 -13.56
CA HIS A 14 -7.28 8.80 -14.26
C HIS A 14 -7.71 7.59 -13.44
N PHE A 15 -9.01 7.33 -13.30
CA PHE A 15 -9.50 6.13 -12.61
C PHE A 15 -10.90 5.69 -13.07
N LEU A 16 -11.11 5.51 -14.38
CA LEU A 16 -12.21 4.65 -14.81
C LEU A 16 -11.65 3.54 -15.69
N TYR A 17 -11.88 2.30 -15.26
CA TYR A 17 -11.59 1.08 -16.01
C TYR A 17 -12.17 1.11 -17.43
N GLN A 18 -13.20 1.93 -17.63
CA GLN A 18 -13.87 2.19 -18.89
C GLN A 18 -12.98 2.92 -19.92
N TRP A 19 -11.95 3.65 -19.48
CA TRP A 19 -11.08 4.44 -20.36
C TRP A 19 -9.63 3.93 -20.41
N ALA A 20 -9.23 3.09 -19.45
CA ALA A 20 -7.92 2.45 -19.44
C ALA A 20 -7.98 1.07 -18.74
N SER A 21 -7.85 -0.01 -19.52
CA SER A 21 -7.79 -1.38 -18.98
C SER A 21 -6.37 -1.74 -18.53
N TYR A 22 -6.24 -2.46 -17.42
CA TYR A 22 -4.95 -2.97 -16.95
C TYR A 22 -4.42 -4.10 -17.87
N SER A 23 -3.20 -3.96 -18.38
CA SER A 23 -2.59 -4.88 -19.36
C SER A 23 -1.46 -5.75 -18.79
N ALA A 24 -1.06 -5.54 -17.53
CA ALA A 24 0.10 -6.18 -16.88
C ALA A 24 1.43 -6.07 -17.67
N ARG A 25 1.55 -5.09 -18.58
CA ARG A 25 2.74 -4.85 -19.40
C ARG A 25 2.96 -3.35 -19.56
N GLN A 26 4.22 -2.91 -19.54
CA GLN A 26 4.54 -1.52 -19.85
C GLN A 26 4.21 -1.25 -21.33
N GLY A 27 3.34 -0.28 -21.57
CA GLY A 27 2.97 0.20 -22.90
C GLY A 27 3.33 1.67 -23.09
N GLN A 28 2.90 2.22 -24.21
CA GLN A 28 2.95 3.66 -24.43
C GLN A 28 1.94 4.37 -23.51
N CYS A 29 2.27 5.59 -23.07
CA CYS A 29 1.38 6.39 -22.24
C CYS A 29 0.19 6.87 -23.08
N THR A 30 -1.02 6.46 -22.72
CA THR A 30 -2.28 6.87 -23.36
C THR A 30 -3.08 7.85 -22.50
N PHE A 31 -2.42 8.53 -21.57
CA PHE A 31 -3.06 9.47 -20.66
C PHE A 31 -3.70 10.64 -21.44
N ASN A 32 -4.95 10.96 -21.12
CA ASN A 32 -5.67 12.11 -21.66
C ASN A 32 -6.22 12.97 -20.52
N ARG A 33 -5.73 14.19 -20.37
CA ARG A 33 -6.10 15.10 -19.28
C ARG A 33 -7.62 15.33 -19.15
N ASP A 34 -8.39 15.22 -20.23
CA ASP A 34 -9.83 15.47 -20.23
C ASP A 34 -10.62 14.42 -19.43
N TYR A 35 -10.10 13.21 -19.26
CA TYR A 35 -10.76 12.19 -18.41
C TYR A 35 -10.24 12.15 -16.96
N ALA A 36 -9.42 13.13 -16.53
CA ALA A 36 -8.91 13.21 -15.16
C ALA A 36 -10.05 13.40 -14.15
N ILE A 37 -10.12 12.50 -13.16
CA ILE A 37 -11.22 12.48 -12.17
C ILE A 37 -10.78 12.85 -10.74
N ALA A 38 -9.48 12.90 -10.48
CA ALA A 38 -8.94 13.25 -9.17
C ALA A 38 -7.71 14.14 -9.30
N ASN A 39 -7.55 15.04 -8.33
CA ASN A 39 -6.40 15.93 -8.22
C ASN A 39 -5.80 15.76 -6.83
N ILE A 40 -4.49 15.62 -6.72
CA ILE A 40 -3.83 15.52 -5.41
C ILE A 40 -3.60 16.94 -4.89
N SER A 41 -4.13 17.25 -3.72
CA SER A 41 -3.97 18.54 -3.04
C SER A 41 -2.70 18.57 -2.18
N GLU A 42 -2.47 17.52 -1.39
CA GLU A 42 -1.30 17.38 -0.53
C GLU A 42 -0.79 15.93 -0.54
N TRP A 43 0.48 15.75 -0.22
CA TRP A 43 1.08 14.44 -0.04
C TRP A 43 2.28 14.52 0.90
N SER A 44 2.61 13.40 1.54
CA SER A 44 3.82 13.31 2.36
C SER A 44 4.32 11.88 2.50
N ILE A 45 5.62 11.74 2.70
CA ILE A 45 6.25 10.49 3.17
C ILE A 45 6.30 10.53 4.68
N MET A 46 5.87 9.45 5.31
CA MET A 46 5.71 9.39 6.74
C MET A 46 7.02 9.01 7.45
N PRO A 47 7.20 9.43 8.71
CA PRO A 47 8.29 8.92 9.53
C PRO A 47 8.13 7.41 9.77
N LYS A 48 9.25 6.74 10.04
CA LYS A 48 9.29 5.30 10.37
C LYS A 48 8.77 5.05 11.79
N ASN A 49 7.45 5.10 11.95
CA ASN A 49 6.80 4.97 13.24
C ASN A 49 5.37 4.42 13.05
N GLU A 50 5.05 3.33 13.74
CA GLU A 50 3.74 2.67 13.64
C GLU A 50 2.59 3.50 14.25
N ASP A 51 2.84 4.30 15.29
CA ASP A 51 1.81 5.17 15.87
C ASP A 51 1.50 6.36 14.94
N ALA A 52 2.52 6.91 14.27
CA ALA A 52 2.34 7.91 13.23
C ALA A 52 1.54 7.33 12.04
N LEU A 53 1.81 6.07 11.67
CA LEU A 53 1.07 5.36 10.64
C LEU A 53 -0.39 5.11 11.03
N ALA A 54 -0.66 4.71 12.28
CA ALA A 54 -2.02 4.57 12.81
C ALA A 54 -2.78 5.91 12.81
N PHE A 55 -2.12 6.98 13.25
CA PHE A 55 -2.69 8.32 13.28
C PHE A 55 -3.01 8.84 11.87
N ALA A 56 -2.08 8.66 10.92
CA ALA A 56 -2.30 9.05 9.54
C ALA A 56 -3.46 8.27 8.91
N LEU A 57 -3.54 6.97 9.15
CA LEU A 57 -4.67 6.15 8.67
C LEU A 57 -6.00 6.64 9.23
N TRP A 58 -6.06 6.97 10.51
CA TRP A 58 -7.27 7.52 11.13
C TRP A 58 -7.67 8.89 10.56
N LYS A 59 -6.69 9.77 10.33
CA LYS A 59 -6.92 11.15 9.90
C LYS A 59 -7.20 11.28 8.40
N VAL A 60 -6.48 10.52 7.58
CA VAL A 60 -6.48 10.64 6.11
C VAL A 60 -7.30 9.54 5.44
N GLY A 61 -7.38 8.36 6.06
CA GLY A 61 -7.90 7.16 5.42
C GLY A 61 -6.78 6.30 4.81
N PRO A 62 -7.07 5.43 3.83
CA PRO A 62 -6.16 4.41 3.32
C PRO A 62 -4.74 4.89 3.01
N ILE A 63 -3.73 4.18 3.52
CA ILE A 63 -2.31 4.54 3.40
C ILE A 63 -1.55 3.51 2.56
N PRO A 64 -1.02 3.89 1.39
CA PRO A 64 -0.05 3.07 0.69
C PRO A 64 1.20 2.79 1.56
N VAL A 65 1.58 1.52 1.67
CA VAL A 65 2.76 1.06 2.41
C VAL A 65 3.62 0.13 1.55
N SER A 66 4.92 0.11 1.80
CA SER A 66 5.81 -0.93 1.31
C SER A 66 6.19 -1.89 2.43
N ILE A 67 6.21 -3.18 2.15
CA ILE A 67 6.54 -4.26 3.08
C ILE A 67 7.53 -5.24 2.46
N ASN A 68 8.14 -6.09 3.29
CA ASN A 68 8.91 -7.26 2.88
C ASN A 68 7.97 -8.45 2.60
N ALA A 69 7.71 -8.76 1.33
CA ALA A 69 6.93 -9.93 0.91
C ALA A 69 7.80 -11.07 0.36
N ALA A 70 9.11 -11.04 0.63
CA ALA A 70 10.05 -12.09 0.21
C ALA A 70 9.80 -13.47 0.86
N PRO A 71 9.37 -13.57 2.14
CA PRO A 71 9.19 -14.88 2.78
C PRO A 71 8.17 -15.75 2.07
N LYS A 72 8.44 -17.07 2.02
CA LYS A 72 7.49 -18.04 1.45
C LYS A 72 6.19 -18.07 2.25
N SER A 73 6.25 -17.91 3.57
CA SER A 73 5.09 -17.80 4.44
C SER A 73 4.20 -16.61 4.06
N PHE A 74 4.78 -15.50 3.62
CA PHE A 74 4.03 -14.35 3.12
C PHE A 74 3.35 -14.70 1.79
N GLN A 75 4.10 -15.24 0.83
CA GLN A 75 3.57 -15.59 -0.49
C GLN A 75 2.45 -16.64 -0.41
N LEU A 76 2.50 -17.55 0.56
CA LEU A 76 1.52 -18.60 0.79
C LEU A 76 0.51 -18.28 1.91
N TYR A 77 0.49 -17.04 2.40
CA TYR A 77 -0.47 -16.62 3.41
C TYR A 77 -1.91 -16.85 2.93
N SER A 78 -2.73 -17.39 3.84
CA SER A 78 -4.12 -17.74 3.55
C SER A 78 -5.10 -17.14 4.57
N ASN A 79 -4.76 -17.16 5.87
CA ASN A 79 -5.59 -16.58 6.91
C ASN A 79 -4.80 -16.39 8.22
N GLY A 80 -5.44 -15.69 9.18
CA GLY A 80 -4.90 -15.48 10.52
C GLY A 80 -4.08 -14.20 10.64
N ILE A 81 -3.56 -13.92 11.83
CA ILE A 81 -2.60 -12.83 12.03
C ILE A 81 -1.23 -13.36 11.62
N TYR A 82 -0.64 -12.77 10.58
CA TYR A 82 0.71 -13.07 10.14
C TYR A 82 1.73 -12.47 11.11
N ASP A 83 2.60 -13.33 11.65
CA ASP A 83 3.61 -12.97 12.66
C ASP A 83 4.93 -13.74 12.46
N ASP A 84 5.46 -13.75 11.23
CA ASP A 84 6.72 -14.42 10.90
C ASP A 84 7.92 -13.45 10.96
N GLU A 85 8.25 -13.04 12.18
CA GLU A 85 9.34 -12.09 12.46
C GLU A 85 10.71 -12.64 12.06
N ALA A 86 10.92 -13.95 12.19
CA ALA A 86 12.20 -14.60 11.87
C ALA A 86 12.52 -14.56 10.37
N SER A 87 11.50 -14.65 9.51
CA SER A 87 11.70 -14.65 8.06
C SER A 87 11.67 -13.25 7.45
N CYS A 88 10.97 -12.29 8.07
CA CYS A 88 10.87 -10.93 7.55
C CYS A 88 12.13 -10.11 7.82
N ASP A 89 12.83 -9.70 6.75
CA ASP A 89 13.88 -8.67 6.85
C ASP A 89 13.22 -7.29 6.92
N ASN A 90 13.03 -6.80 8.15
CA ASN A 90 12.42 -5.49 8.42
C ASN A 90 13.17 -4.34 7.77
N SER A 91 14.43 -4.49 7.33
CA SER A 91 15.19 -3.42 6.68
C SER A 91 14.92 -3.31 5.17
N LYS A 92 14.34 -4.35 4.54
CA LYS A 92 14.17 -4.44 3.09
C LYS A 92 12.70 -4.55 2.71
N VAL A 93 12.12 -3.45 2.25
CA VAL A 93 10.77 -3.47 1.67
C VAL A 93 10.85 -3.69 0.15
N ASN A 94 9.98 -4.54 -0.41
CA ASN A 94 10.01 -4.92 -1.82
C ASN A 94 8.63 -5.03 -2.48
N HIS A 95 7.54 -4.92 -1.71
CA HIS A 95 6.18 -5.08 -2.21
C HIS A 95 5.29 -3.97 -1.69
N ALA A 96 4.43 -3.42 -2.55
CA ALA A 96 3.50 -2.36 -2.18
C ALA A 96 2.12 -2.94 -1.88
N MET A 97 1.51 -2.48 -0.79
CA MET A 97 0.16 -2.81 -0.36
C MET A 97 -0.59 -1.55 0.09
N LEU A 98 -1.88 -1.70 0.38
CA LEU A 98 -2.71 -0.61 0.92
C LEU A 98 -3.13 -0.94 2.34
N LEU A 99 -2.76 -0.09 3.30
CA LEU A 99 -3.24 -0.18 4.68
C LEU A 99 -4.63 0.45 4.79
N LEU A 100 -5.57 -0.28 5.40
CA LEU A 100 -6.99 0.09 5.46
C LEU A 100 -7.54 0.19 6.88
N GLY A 101 -6.96 -0.51 7.83
CA GLY A 101 -7.42 -0.47 9.22
C GLY A 101 -6.40 -1.05 10.19
N TYR A 102 -6.71 -0.96 11.48
CA TYR A 102 -5.96 -1.63 12.53
C TYR A 102 -6.82 -1.93 13.73
N THR A 103 -6.37 -2.91 14.52
CA THR A 103 -6.80 -3.16 15.88
C THR A 103 -5.62 -2.94 16.82
N LYS A 104 -5.78 -3.28 18.11
CA LYS A 104 -4.64 -3.31 19.02
C LYS A 104 -3.55 -4.28 18.53
N ASP A 105 -3.95 -5.39 17.90
CA ASP A 105 -3.11 -6.55 17.67
C ASP A 105 -2.61 -6.68 16.22
N TYR A 106 -3.32 -6.11 15.23
CA TYR A 106 -2.96 -6.25 13.82
C TYR A 106 -3.34 -5.07 12.93
N TRP A 107 -2.62 -4.94 11.82
CA TRP A 107 -2.95 -4.12 10.66
C TRP A 107 -3.82 -4.88 9.67
N ILE A 108 -4.73 -4.19 8.97
CA ILE A 108 -5.53 -4.74 7.86
C ILE A 108 -4.96 -4.18 6.56
N LEU A 109 -4.38 -5.05 5.75
CA LEU A 109 -3.75 -4.73 4.47
C LEU A 109 -4.55 -5.33 3.32
N LYS A 110 -4.63 -4.61 2.20
CA LYS A 110 -5.15 -5.09 0.93
C LYS A 110 -4.02 -5.33 -0.05
N ASN A 111 -4.03 -6.51 -0.67
CA ASN A 111 -3.12 -6.93 -1.72
C ASN A 111 -3.76 -6.82 -3.11
N TRP A 112 -2.96 -6.99 -4.15
CA TRP A 112 -3.38 -7.01 -5.56
C TRP A 112 -3.15 -8.38 -6.22
N TRP A 113 -2.98 -9.44 -5.43
CA TRP A 113 -2.71 -10.81 -5.88
C TRP A 113 -3.97 -11.70 -5.96
N GLY A 114 -5.09 -11.15 -6.41
CA GLY A 114 -6.32 -11.92 -6.63
C GLY A 114 -6.83 -12.63 -5.36
N SER A 115 -6.95 -13.96 -5.40
CA SER A 115 -7.48 -14.83 -4.33
C SER A 115 -6.49 -15.15 -3.20
N TRP A 116 -5.40 -14.38 -3.08
CA TRP A 116 -4.41 -14.58 -2.03
C TRP A 116 -4.93 -14.10 -0.66
N GLY A 117 -4.53 -14.77 0.42
CA GLY A 117 -4.91 -14.38 1.78
C GLY A 117 -6.42 -14.49 2.05
N GLU A 118 -6.91 -13.59 2.88
CA GLU A 118 -8.30 -13.51 3.32
C GLU A 118 -9.09 -12.68 2.28
N ASP A 119 -9.42 -13.27 1.13
CA ASP A 119 -10.09 -12.60 0.00
C ASP A 119 -9.31 -11.37 -0.53
N GLY A 120 -8.00 -11.50 -0.65
CA GLY A 120 -7.09 -10.43 -1.07
C GLY A 120 -6.60 -9.55 0.08
N TYR A 121 -7.01 -9.82 1.32
CA TYR A 121 -6.59 -9.09 2.51
C TYR A 121 -5.63 -9.89 3.37
N MET A 122 -4.94 -9.17 4.26
CA MET A 122 -4.05 -9.74 5.25
C MET A 122 -4.20 -9.02 6.59
N ARG A 123 -4.15 -9.80 7.66
CA ARG A 123 -3.93 -9.29 9.01
C ARG A 123 -2.45 -9.46 9.38
N LEU A 124 -1.74 -8.35 9.56
CA LEU A 124 -0.31 -8.34 9.90
C LEU A 124 -0.12 -7.94 11.37
N ALA A 125 0.66 -8.69 12.15
CA ALA A 125 0.90 -8.35 13.56
C ALA A 125 1.43 -6.91 13.71
N ARG A 126 0.86 -6.18 14.68
CA ARG A 126 1.16 -4.77 14.93
C ARG A 126 2.12 -4.58 16.11
N GLY A 127 2.92 -3.52 16.07
CA GLY A 127 3.79 -3.09 17.18
C GLY A 127 5.21 -3.67 17.15
N LYS A 128 5.62 -4.28 16.04
CA LYS A 128 6.95 -4.90 15.85
C LYS A 128 7.71 -4.39 14.63
N ASN A 129 7.14 -3.41 13.92
CA ASN A 129 7.48 -3.00 12.57
C ASN A 129 7.64 -4.20 11.62
N LEU A 130 6.76 -5.20 11.78
CA LEU A 130 6.86 -6.48 11.10
C LEU A 130 6.89 -6.29 9.59
N CYS A 131 7.84 -6.97 8.93
CA CYS A 131 8.13 -6.85 7.51
C CYS A 131 8.40 -5.40 7.05
N GLY A 132 8.82 -4.51 7.98
CA GLY A 132 9.15 -3.12 7.70
C GLY A 132 7.96 -2.25 7.32
N ILE A 133 6.73 -2.56 7.76
CA ILE A 133 5.51 -1.85 7.35
C ILE A 133 5.56 -0.33 7.50
N SER A 134 6.24 0.19 8.53
CA SER A 134 6.37 1.64 8.73
C SER A 134 7.56 2.26 7.99
N ASN A 135 8.42 1.47 7.35
CA ASN A 135 9.67 1.97 6.78
C ASN A 135 9.48 2.90 5.59
N TYR A 136 8.43 2.67 4.81
CA TYR A 136 8.14 3.46 3.63
C TYR A 136 6.63 3.47 3.36
N ALA A 137 6.00 4.52 3.87
CA ALA A 137 4.58 4.77 3.75
C ALA A 137 4.37 6.23 3.35
N GLY A 138 3.33 6.49 2.58
CA GLY A 138 2.99 7.85 2.16
C GLY A 138 1.49 8.02 2.04
N TYR A 139 1.01 9.23 2.31
CA TYR A 139 -0.39 9.58 2.15
C TYR A 139 -0.55 10.63 1.06
N VAL A 140 -1.77 10.69 0.53
CA VAL A 140 -2.21 11.73 -0.40
C VAL A 140 -3.58 12.21 0.06
N THR A 141 -3.86 13.50 -0.12
CA THR A 141 -5.21 14.05 -0.03
C THR A 141 -5.64 14.49 -1.42
N VAL A 142 -6.92 14.31 -1.73
CA VAL A 142 -7.53 14.70 -3.01
C VAL A 142 -8.50 15.86 -2.81
#